data_AF-A0A6I4RDM6-F1
#
_entry.id   AF-A0A6I4RDM6-F1
#
_cell.length_a   1.000
_cell.length_b   1.000
_cell.length_c   1.000
_cell.angle_alpha   90.00
_cell.angle_beta   90.00
_cell.angle_gamma   90.00
#
_symmetry.space_group_name_H-M   'P 1'
#
loop_
_entity.id
_entity.type
_entity.pdbx_description
1 polymer ?
#
loop_
_entity_poly.entity_id
_entity_poly.type
_entity_poly.pdbx_seq_one_letter_code
_entity_poly.pdbx_strand_id
1 'polypeptide(L)'
;MHNGKIRNKKSDALEIYKTEGKYILRYPTFNITMPEVEKEISKEAVDSYLAGEYTGEELIFFSNTGLWRPKISQEESDRKFLRTHPEFVLNNIGETKQLFSEEEFQELLKKALETSD
;
A
#
# COMPACT_ATOMS: atom_id res chain seq x y z
N MET A 1 -32.77 -9.64 8.76
CA MET A 1 -31.72 -8.61 8.59
C MET A 1 -31.39 -8.57 7.10
N HIS A 2 -31.52 -7.42 6.44
CA HIS A 2 -31.26 -7.30 5.01
C HIS A 2 -29.75 -7.16 4.80
N ASN A 3 -29.07 -8.27 4.51
CA ASN A 3 -27.67 -8.25 4.09
C ASN A 3 -27.64 -7.81 2.62
N GLY A 4 -27.31 -6.54 2.37
CA GLY A 4 -27.17 -6.01 1.01
C GLY A 4 -25.81 -6.38 0.44
N LYS A 5 -25.76 -7.39 -0.44
CA LYS A 5 -24.55 -7.70 -1.23
C LYS A 5 -24.21 -6.51 -2.13
N ILE A 6 -22.99 -6.00 -2.02
CA ILE A 6 -22.48 -4.93 -2.89
C ILE A 6 -21.99 -5.56 -4.18
N ARG A 7 -22.30 -4.95 -5.32
CA ARG A 7 -21.79 -5.38 -6.63
C ARG A 7 -20.28 -5.17 -6.66
N ASN A 8 -19.53 -6.27 -6.72
CA ASN A 8 -18.09 -6.27 -6.98
C ASN A 8 -17.81 -6.39 -8.49
N LYS A 9 -16.54 -6.28 -8.89
CA LYS A 9 -16.14 -6.61 -10.27
C LYS A 9 -16.32 -8.11 -10.48
N LYS A 10 -17.08 -8.51 -11.51
CA LYS A 10 -17.40 -9.93 -11.81
C LYS A 10 -16.17 -10.85 -11.96
N SER A 11 -14.98 -10.28 -12.22
CA SER A 11 -13.71 -11.00 -12.34
C SER A 11 -13.09 -11.38 -11.00
N ASP A 12 -13.47 -10.72 -9.91
CA ASP A 12 -12.79 -10.87 -8.63
C ASP A 12 -13.51 -11.93 -7.79
N ALA A 13 -12.76 -12.94 -7.36
CA ALA A 13 -13.23 -13.94 -6.41
C ALA A 13 -13.29 -13.35 -4.99
N LEU A 14 -14.09 -12.32 -4.78
CA LEU A 14 -14.35 -11.71 -3.47
C LEU A 14 -15.80 -11.25 -3.38
N GLU A 15 -16.31 -11.05 -2.17
CA GLU A 15 -17.64 -10.51 -1.92
C GLU A 15 -17.56 -9.40 -0.88
N ILE A 16 -18.38 -8.36 -1.05
CA ILE A 16 -18.49 -7.27 -0.07
C ILE A 16 -19.95 -7.16 0.34
N TYR A 17 -20.22 -7.11 1.64
CA TYR A 17 -21.56 -6.90 2.19
C TYR A 17 -21.53 -5.88 3.32
N LYS A 18 -22.64 -5.17 3.47
CA LYS A 18 -22.83 -4.22 4.56
C LYS A 18 -23.74 -4.84 5.62
N THR A 19 -23.25 -4.92 6.85
CA THR A 19 -23.99 -5.41 8.01
C THR A 19 -23.85 -4.43 9.17
N GLU A 20 -24.96 -3.98 9.75
CA GLU A 20 -24.97 -3.08 10.93
C GLU A 20 -24.06 -1.83 10.81
N GLY A 21 -23.93 -1.27 9.60
CA GLY A 21 -23.07 -0.12 9.33
C GLY A 21 -21.60 -0.45 9.03
N LYS A 22 -21.19 -1.71 9.22
CA LYS A 22 -19.86 -2.22 8.90
C LYS A 22 -19.81 -2.83 7.51
N TYR A 23 -18.66 -2.74 6.87
CA TYR A 23 -18.39 -3.41 5.59
C TYR A 23 -17.56 -4.65 5.87
N ILE A 24 -18.00 -5.78 5.34
CA ILE A 24 -17.28 -7.05 5.45
C ILE A 24 -16.84 -7.48 4.06
N LEU A 25 -15.56 -7.78 3.94
CA LEU A 25 -14.93 -8.37 2.77
C LEU A 25 -14.78 -9.88 3.01
N ARG A 26 -15.27 -10.69 2.09
CA ARG A 26 -15.10 -12.14 2.07
C ARG A 26 -14.35 -12.58 0.83
N TYR A 27 -13.38 -13.47 0.98
CA TYR A 27 -12.64 -14.02 -0.15
C TYR A 27 -12.17 -15.45 0.15
N PRO A 28 -12.07 -16.32 -0.87
CA PRO A 28 -11.53 -17.65 -0.71
C PRO A 28 -10.02 -17.59 -0.51
N THR A 29 -9.47 -18.58 0.19
CA THR A 29 -8.04 -18.80 0.28
C THR A 29 -7.68 -20.16 -0.30
N PHE A 30 -6.43 -20.34 -0.71
CA PHE A 30 -5.92 -21.63 -1.17
C PHE A 30 -5.55 -22.58 0.00
N ASN A 31 -5.91 -22.24 1.24
CA ASN A 31 -5.67 -23.07 2.42
C ASN A 31 -6.84 -24.03 2.65
N ILE A 32 -6.56 -25.34 2.61
CA ILE A 32 -7.56 -26.42 2.83
C ILE A 32 -8.26 -26.27 4.18
N THR A 33 -7.54 -25.83 5.21
CA THR A 33 -8.08 -25.68 6.58
C THR A 33 -8.84 -24.37 6.79
N MET A 34 -8.67 -23.39 5.89
CA MET A 34 -9.36 -22.10 5.97
C MET A 34 -9.74 -21.65 4.55
N PRO A 35 -10.74 -22.30 3.94
CA PRO A 35 -11.05 -22.09 2.52
C PRO A 35 -11.57 -20.69 2.23
N GLU A 36 -12.03 -19.95 3.24
CA GLU A 36 -12.55 -18.59 3.12
C GLU A 36 -12.18 -17.75 4.34
N VAL A 37 -12.01 -16.44 4.12
CA VAL A 37 -11.74 -15.45 5.16
C VAL A 37 -12.79 -14.36 5.06
N GLU A 38 -13.30 -13.92 6.20
CA GLU A 38 -14.17 -12.75 6.35
C GLU A 38 -13.46 -11.70 7.22
N LYS A 39 -13.38 -10.46 6.73
CA LYS A 39 -12.73 -9.34 7.42
C LYS A 39 -13.56 -8.08 7.36
N GLU A 40 -13.63 -7.37 8.48
CA GLU A 40 -14.13 -6.00 8.50
C GLU A 40 -13.16 -5.10 7.74
N ILE A 41 -13.72 -4.23 6.90
CA ILE A 41 -12.97 -3.29 6.07
C ILE A 41 -13.60 -1.91 6.16
N SER A 42 -12.79 -0.86 6.00
CA SER A 42 -13.28 0.51 6.07
C SER A 42 -14.12 0.85 4.84
N LYS A 43 -15.08 1.78 5.02
CA LYS A 43 -15.92 2.26 3.93
C LYS A 43 -15.08 2.90 2.83
N GLU A 44 -14.04 3.64 3.22
CA GLU A 44 -13.11 4.32 2.32
C GLU A 44 -12.41 3.33 1.39
N ALA A 45 -11.96 2.18 1.92
CA ALA A 45 -11.30 1.17 1.11
C ALA A 45 -12.26 0.48 0.13
N VAL A 46 -13.52 0.26 0.54
CA VAL A 46 -14.57 -0.24 -0.35
C VAL A 46 -14.87 0.76 -1.45
N ASP A 47 -15.03 2.04 -1.12
CA ASP A 47 -15.33 3.09 -2.10
C ASP A 47 -14.19 3.23 -3.12
N SER A 48 -12.92 3.22 -2.70
CA SER A 48 -11.76 3.24 -3.61
C SER A 48 -11.71 2.01 -4.54
N TYR A 49 -12.03 0.82 -4.04
CA TYR A 49 -12.15 -0.39 -4.88
C TYR A 49 -13.28 -0.26 -5.92
N LEU A 50 -14.46 0.22 -5.50
CA LEU A 50 -15.61 0.40 -6.38
C LEU A 50 -15.38 1.51 -7.41
N ALA A 51 -14.62 2.55 -7.06
CA ALA A 51 -14.15 3.59 -7.97
C ALA A 51 -13.09 3.08 -8.98
N GLY A 52 -12.54 1.90 -8.73
CA GLY A 52 -11.53 1.27 -9.59
C GLY A 52 -10.11 1.77 -9.34
N GLU A 53 -9.85 2.46 -8.22
CA GLU A 53 -8.51 2.93 -7.83
C GLU A 53 -7.59 1.78 -7.42
N TYR A 54 -8.18 0.67 -6.98
CA TYR A 54 -7.54 -0.56 -6.55
C TYR A 54 -8.25 -1.80 -7.11
N THR A 55 -7.48 -2.87 -7.25
CA THR A 55 -7.92 -4.21 -7.64
C THR A 55 -8.45 -5.00 -6.43
N GLY A 56 -9.10 -6.14 -6.69
CA GLY A 56 -9.53 -7.04 -5.63
C GLY A 56 -8.36 -7.61 -4.82
N GLU A 57 -7.23 -7.90 -5.45
CA GLU A 57 -6.01 -8.35 -4.76
C GLU A 57 -5.47 -7.27 -3.81
N GLU A 58 -5.41 -6.02 -4.27
CA GLU A 58 -4.97 -4.89 -3.44
C GLU A 58 -5.91 -4.65 -2.26
N LEU A 59 -7.23 -4.81 -2.47
CA LEU A 59 -8.22 -4.71 -1.39
C LEU A 59 -8.04 -5.82 -0.35
N ILE A 60 -7.79 -7.06 -0.79
CA ILE A 60 -7.47 -8.17 0.10
C ILE A 60 -6.18 -7.89 0.87
N PHE A 61 -5.13 -7.40 0.20
CA PHE A 61 -3.88 -7.00 0.84
C PHE A 61 -4.12 -5.94 1.92
N PHE A 62 -4.86 -4.87 1.60
CA PHE A 62 -5.24 -3.83 2.54
C PHE A 62 -6.01 -4.40 3.75
N SER A 63 -6.96 -5.32 3.53
CA SER A 63 -7.69 -5.96 4.63
C SER A 63 -6.79 -6.78 5.58
N ASN A 64 -5.63 -7.23 5.08
CA ASN A 64 -4.67 -8.00 5.86
C ASN A 64 -3.65 -7.13 6.60
N THR A 65 -3.20 -6.03 5.98
CA THR A 65 -2.08 -5.22 6.47
C THR A 65 -2.48 -3.85 6.99
N GLY A 66 -3.69 -3.38 6.65
CA GLY A 66 -4.12 -1.99 6.85
C GLY A 66 -3.45 -0.98 5.93
N LEU A 67 -2.67 -1.43 4.95
CA LEU A 67 -1.86 -0.57 4.08
C LEU A 67 -2.09 -0.89 2.61
N TRP A 68 -2.23 0.14 1.79
CA TRP A 68 -2.19 -0.01 0.34
C TRP A 68 -0.76 -0.22 -0.12
N ARG A 69 -0.56 -1.07 -1.14
CA ARG A 69 0.76 -1.19 -1.76
C ARG A 69 1.15 0.19 -2.33
N PRO A 70 2.41 0.64 -2.15
CA PRO A 70 2.88 1.87 -2.77
C PRO A 70 2.69 1.77 -4.29
N LYS A 71 2.10 2.81 -4.89
CA LYS A 71 2.00 2.92 -6.36
C LYS A 71 3.32 3.36 -7.01
N ILE A 72 4.33 3.64 -6.18
CA ILE A 72 5.67 4.05 -6.61
C ILE A 72 6.60 2.84 -6.57
N SER A 73 7.59 2.79 -7.47
CA SER A 73 8.61 1.75 -7.45
C SER A 73 9.40 1.81 -6.14
N GLN A 74 10.08 0.71 -5.79
CA GLN A 74 11.01 0.69 -4.66
C GLN A 74 12.03 1.82 -4.80
N GLU A 75 12.60 2.00 -5.99
CA GLU A 75 13.55 3.07 -6.29
C GLU A 75 12.99 4.48 -6.03
N GLU A 76 11.73 4.75 -6.44
CA GLU A 76 11.10 6.05 -6.17
C GLU A 76 10.77 6.23 -4.69
N SER A 77 10.40 5.16 -3.99
CA SER A 77 10.23 5.16 -2.54
C SER A 77 11.53 5.48 -1.82
N ASP A 78 12.64 4.85 -2.25
CA ASP A 78 13.97 5.06 -1.68
C ASP A 78 14.44 6.50 -1.93
N ARG A 79 14.24 7.02 -3.16
CA ARG A 79 14.49 8.42 -3.48
C ARG A 79 13.72 9.37 -2.56
N LYS A 80 12.42 9.14 -2.37
CA LYS A 80 11.57 9.99 -1.53
C LYS A 80 11.98 9.91 -0.06
N PHE A 81 12.34 8.73 0.43
CA PHE A 81 12.85 8.53 1.79
C PHE A 81 14.13 9.34 2.01
N LEU A 82 15.12 9.21 1.11
CA LEU A 82 16.41 9.90 1.22
C LEU A 82 16.30 11.42 1.04
N ARG A 83 15.32 11.91 0.25
CA ARG A 83 15.00 13.36 0.18
C ARG A 83 14.42 13.90 1.49
N THR A 84 13.66 13.08 2.21
CA THR A 84 13.02 13.46 3.47
C THR A 84 13.99 13.32 4.65
N HIS A 85 14.88 12.33 4.57
CA HIS A 85 15.85 11.94 5.58
C HIS A 85 17.26 11.86 4.97
N PRO A 86 17.85 13.02 4.60
CA PRO A 86 19.14 13.06 3.92
C PRO A 86 20.28 12.46 4.76
N GLU A 87 20.18 12.44 6.09
CA GLU A 87 21.16 11.81 6.99
C GLU A 87 21.48 10.35 6.63
N PHE A 88 20.51 9.60 6.07
CA PHE A 88 20.71 8.21 5.67
C PHE A 88 21.56 8.05 4.40
N VAL A 89 21.78 9.12 3.63
CA VAL A 89 22.65 9.11 2.45
C VAL A 89 24.09 8.70 2.83
N LEU A 90 24.54 9.08 4.03
CA LEU A 90 25.87 8.78 4.54
C LEU A 90 26.07 7.29 4.85
N ASN A 91 24.99 6.55 5.11
CA ASN A 91 25.06 5.11 5.45
C ASN A 91 25.43 4.25 4.23
N ASN A 92 25.02 4.66 3.03
CA ASN A 92 25.32 3.92 1.80
C ASN A 92 25.48 4.85 0.59
N ILE A 93 26.57 5.62 0.61
CA ILE A 93 26.91 6.64 -0.40
C ILE A 93 26.96 6.04 -1.82
N GLY A 94 27.51 4.84 -1.98
CA GLY A 94 27.70 4.21 -3.29
C GLY A 94 26.40 3.81 -3.98
N GLU A 95 25.46 3.22 -3.24
CA GLU A 95 24.13 2.87 -3.75
C GLU A 95 23.28 4.12 -3.95
N THR A 96 23.32 5.04 -2.97
CA THR A 96 22.54 6.28 -3.03
C THR A 96 22.91 7.14 -4.22
N LYS A 97 24.20 7.19 -4.58
CA LYS A 97 24.67 7.92 -5.77
C LYS A 97 24.05 7.41 -7.07
N GLN A 98 23.69 6.14 -7.15
CA GLN A 98 23.06 5.56 -8.35
C GLN A 98 21.58 5.92 -8.47
N LEU A 99 20.94 6.38 -7.39
CA LEU A 99 19.52 6.72 -7.35
C LEU A 99 19.21 8.14 -7.85
N PHE A 100 20.21 9.02 -7.92
CA PHE A 100 20.07 10.46 -8.16
C PHE A 100 20.99 10.95 -9.27
N SER A 101 20.73 12.14 -9.82
CA SER A 101 21.74 12.84 -10.63
C SER A 101 22.91 13.27 -9.75
N GLU A 102 24.07 13.56 -10.34
CA GLU A 102 25.23 14.01 -9.58
C GLU A 102 24.90 15.28 -8.77
N GLU A 103 24.19 16.24 -9.38
CA GLU A 103 23.81 17.50 -8.75
C GLU A 103 22.89 17.26 -7.55
N GLU A 104 21.84 16.45 -7.74
CA GLU A 104 20.87 16.14 -6.67
C GLU A 104 21.55 15.36 -5.52
N PHE A 105 22.46 14.46 -5.85
CA PHE A 105 23.23 13.71 -4.86
C PHE A 105 24.15 14.62 -4.02
N GLN A 106 24.82 15.58 -4.64
CA GLN A 106 25.68 16.54 -3.91
C GLN A 106 24.85 17.44 -2.97
N GLU A 107 23.65 17.86 -3.39
CA GLU A 107 22.74 18.60 -2.52
C GLU A 107 22.27 17.76 -1.32
N LEU A 108 21.94 16.49 -1.55
CA LEU A 108 21.54 15.56 -0.49
C LEU A 108 22.68 15.28 0.48
N LEU A 109 23.90 15.08 -0.01
CA LEU A 109 25.10 14.92 0.83
C LEU A 109 25.35 16.14 1.70
N LYS A 110 25.23 17.35 1.14
CA LYS A 110 25.38 18.58 1.91
C LYS A 110 24.35 18.67 3.03
N LYS A 111 23.07 18.41 2.72
CA LYS A 111 21.99 18.38 3.72
C LYS A 111 22.22 17.32 4.79
N ALA A 112 22.73 16.15 4.40
CA ALA A 112 23.01 15.05 5.32
C ALA A 112 24.06 15.44 6.36
N LEU A 113 25.13 16.11 5.91
CA LEU A 113 26.19 16.62 6.79
C LEU A 113 25.68 17.74 7.71
N GLU A 114 24.86 18.65 7.21
CA GLU A 114 24.23 19.73 8.00
C GLU A 114 23.21 19.22 9.04
N THR A 115 22.61 18.04 8.81
CA THR A 115 21.60 17.43 9.69
C THR A 115 22.20 16.42 10.67
N SER A 116 23.50 16.10 10.55
CA SER A 116 24.21 15.16 11.43
C SER A 116 24.87 15.83 12.65
N ASP A 117 24.75 17.16 12.79
CA ASP A 117 25.18 17.98 13.93
C ASP A 117 24.06 18.16 14.98
#